data_AF-A0A4Q5UKP9-F1
#
_entry.id   AF-A0A4Q5UKP9-F1
#
_cell.length_a   1.000
_cell.length_b   1.000
_cell.length_c   1.000
_cell.angle_alpha   90.00
_cell.angle_beta   90.00
_cell.angle_gamma   90.00
#
_symmetry.space_group_name_H-M   'P 1'
#
loop_
_entity.id
_entity.type
_entity.pdbx_description
1 polymer ?
#
loop_
_entity_poly.entity_id
_entity_poly.type
_entity_poly.pdbx_seq_one_letter_code
_entity_poly.pdbx_strand_id
1 'polypeptide(L)'
;MGKKFLKWTIRVIASIVLLASIFYAIVYFNTNSRMNKKYDFEDEITDIAMDSITLAEGAHLAKIRGCEDCHGTNLGGKLMIDDAIFGTI
;
A
#
# COMPACT_ATOMS: atom_id res chain seq x y z
N MET A 1 35.76 -39.53 7.85
CA MET A 1 35.35 -38.58 6.78
C MET A 1 34.24 -37.58 7.15
N GLY A 2 33.37 -37.82 8.15
CA GLY A 2 32.16 -36.98 8.38
C GLY A 2 32.36 -35.52 8.83
N LYS A 3 33.42 -35.20 9.60
CA LYS A 3 33.63 -33.83 10.12
C LYS A 3 33.89 -32.78 9.02
N LYS A 4 34.47 -33.18 7.88
CA LYS A 4 34.72 -32.27 6.75
C LYS A 4 33.42 -31.95 6.00
N PHE A 5 32.57 -32.97 5.83
CA PHE A 5 31.26 -32.82 5.19
C PHE A 5 30.35 -31.89 6.02
N LEU A 6 30.25 -32.14 7.33
CA LEU A 6 29.46 -31.31 8.24
C LEU A 6 29.88 -29.82 8.23
N LYS A 7 31.19 -29.55 8.24
CA LYS A 7 31.72 -28.18 8.14
C LYS A 7 31.40 -27.51 6.80
N TRP A 8 31.21 -28.27 5.74
CA TRP A 8 30.83 -27.76 4.43
C TRP A 8 29.33 -27.45 4.39
N THR A 9 28.50 -28.37 4.90
CA THR A 9 27.05 -28.17 5.00
C THR A 9 26.70 -26.94 5.84
N ILE A 10 27.35 -26.78 7.01
CA ILE A 10 27.16 -25.59 7.87
C ILE A 10 27.57 -24.31 7.14
N ARG A 11 28.67 -24.31 6.38
CA ARG A 11 29.10 -23.13 5.61
C ARG A 11 28.10 -22.76 4.52
N VAL A 12 27.54 -23.74 3.83
CA VAL A 12 26.52 -23.51 2.80
C VAL A 12 25.25 -22.94 3.43
N ILE A 13 24.75 -23.53 4.52
CA ILE A 13 23.56 -23.04 5.22
C ILE A 13 23.80 -21.63 5.77
N ALA A 14 24.93 -21.38 6.40
CA ALA A 14 25.28 -20.05 6.91
C ALA A 14 25.34 -19.01 5.78
N SER A 15 25.89 -19.37 4.63
CA SER A 15 25.91 -18.51 3.44
C SER A 15 24.50 -18.18 2.95
N ILE A 16 23.61 -19.18 2.87
CA ILE A 16 22.22 -18.99 2.44
C ILE A 16 21.48 -18.08 3.44
N VAL A 17 21.61 -18.33 4.73
CA VAL A 17 20.98 -17.51 5.78
C VAL A 17 21.48 -16.07 5.73
N LEU A 18 22.79 -15.88 5.53
CA LEU A 18 23.38 -14.55 5.36
C LEU A 18 22.80 -13.83 4.13
N LEU A 19 22.74 -14.49 2.98
CA LEU A 19 22.16 -13.94 1.75
C LEU A 19 20.68 -13.58 1.92
N ALA A 20 19.88 -14.46 2.52
CA ALA A 20 18.47 -14.22 2.79
C ALA A 20 18.26 -13.03 3.73
N SER A 21 19.11 -12.90 4.76
CA SER A 21 19.05 -11.80 5.72
C SER A 21 19.41 -10.46 5.08
N ILE A 22 20.45 -10.44 4.23
CA ILE A 22 20.84 -9.25 3.45
C ILE A 22 19.71 -8.85 2.50
N PHE A 23 19.15 -9.81 1.77
CA PHE A 23 18.03 -9.56 0.86
C PHE A 23 16.83 -8.97 1.61
N TYR A 24 16.43 -9.58 2.73
CA TYR A 24 15.34 -9.10 3.57
C TYR A 24 15.60 -7.67 4.05
N ALA A 25 16.81 -7.38 4.55
CA ALA A 25 17.17 -6.04 5.01
C ALA A 25 17.01 -5.00 3.89
N ILE A 26 17.53 -5.30 2.68
CA ILE A 26 17.41 -4.38 1.53
C ILE A 26 15.95 -4.10 1.20
N VAL A 27 15.11 -5.13 1.11
CA VAL A 27 13.67 -4.99 0.81
C VAL A 27 12.98 -4.19 1.91
N TYR A 28 13.23 -4.51 3.17
CA TYR A 28 12.64 -3.84 4.32
C TYR A 28 12.95 -2.34 4.32
N PHE A 29 14.23 -1.96 4.18
CA PHE A 29 14.63 -0.55 4.18
C PHE A 29 14.13 0.20 2.94
N ASN A 30 14.12 -0.44 1.77
CA ASN A 30 13.59 0.18 0.55
C ASN A 30 12.07 0.45 0.68
N THR A 31 11.32 -0.56 1.12
CA THR A 31 9.87 -0.43 1.32
C THR A 31 9.55 0.63 2.38
N ASN A 32 10.21 0.59 3.54
CA ASN A 32 9.96 1.60 4.58
C ASN A 32 10.34 3.01 4.14
N SER A 33 11.41 3.18 3.38
CA SER A 33 11.78 4.49 2.85
C SER A 33 10.70 5.04 1.92
N ARG A 34 10.10 4.19 1.09
CA ARG A 34 9.02 4.59 0.17
C ARG A 34 7.71 4.85 0.89
N MET A 35 7.33 3.97 1.83
CA MET A 35 6.08 4.09 2.59
C MET A 35 6.07 5.30 3.53
N ASN A 36 7.22 5.64 4.12
CA ASN A 36 7.35 6.78 5.03
C ASN A 36 7.71 8.09 4.32
N LYS A 37 7.78 8.09 2.99
CA LYS A 37 8.05 9.31 2.24
C LYS A 37 6.84 10.24 2.33
N LYS A 38 7.01 11.33 3.06
CA LYS A 38 6.04 12.41 3.13
C LYS A 38 6.30 13.36 1.96
N TYR A 39 5.25 13.65 1.20
CA TYR A 39 5.26 14.69 0.20
C TYR A 39 4.57 15.90 0.81
N ASP A 40 5.30 17.00 0.88
CA ASP A 40 4.75 18.28 1.26
C ASP A 40 4.24 18.97 0.00
N PHE A 41 3.00 19.43 0.04
CA PHE A 41 2.38 20.16 -1.05
C PHE A 41 1.90 21.49 -0.48
N GLU A 42 2.08 22.57 -1.25
CA GLU A 42 1.50 23.84 -0.89
C GLU A 42 -0.04 23.71 -0.91
N ASP A 43 -0.71 24.18 0.14
CA ASP A 43 -2.17 24.15 0.21
C ASP A 43 -2.74 25.13 -0.84
N GLU A 44 -3.06 24.60 -2.02
CA GLU A 44 -3.77 25.36 -3.06
C GLU A 44 -5.25 25.44 -2.70
N ILE A 45 -5.61 26.38 -1.83
CA ILE A 45 -7.01 26.68 -1.53
C ILE A 45 -7.60 27.41 -2.75
N THR A 46 -8.24 26.64 -3.63
CA THR A 46 -9.01 27.18 -4.74
C THR A 46 -10.40 27.59 -4.24
N ASP A 47 -10.83 28.81 -4.58
CA ASP A 47 -12.19 29.26 -4.31
C ASP A 47 -13.15 28.55 -5.27
N ILE A 48 -13.74 27.45 -4.82
CA ILE A 48 -14.66 26.62 -5.61
C ILE A 48 -16.07 27.18 -5.44
N ALA A 49 -16.71 27.54 -6.56
CA ALA A 49 -18.09 27.97 -6.58
C ALA A 49 -19.03 26.82 -6.14
N MET A 50 -19.85 27.05 -5.12
CA MET A 50 -20.84 26.09 -4.61
C MET A 50 -22.22 26.28 -5.27
N ASP A 51 -22.24 26.63 -6.56
CA ASP A 51 -23.48 26.79 -7.32
C ASP A 51 -24.02 25.44 -7.82
N SER A 52 -25.26 25.44 -8.30
CA SER A 52 -25.95 24.22 -8.73
C SER A 52 -25.30 23.51 -9.91
N ILE A 53 -24.63 24.24 -10.82
CA ILE A 53 -23.97 23.67 -11.98
C ILE A 53 -22.71 22.94 -11.52
N THR A 54 -21.89 23.60 -10.70
CA THR A 54 -20.67 23.02 -10.15
C THR A 54 -20.97 21.78 -9.31
N LEU A 55 -22.03 21.82 -8.49
CA LEU A 55 -22.47 20.65 -7.71
C LEU A 55 -22.96 19.50 -8.60
N ALA A 56 -23.71 19.78 -9.67
CA ALA A 56 -24.17 18.74 -10.59
C ALA A 56 -23.01 18.09 -11.36
N GLU A 57 -22.00 18.88 -11.75
CA GLU A 57 -20.79 18.37 -12.36
C GLU A 57 -19.99 17.49 -11.40
N GLY A 58 -19.80 17.94 -10.15
CA GLY A 58 -19.13 17.15 -9.11
C GLY A 58 -19.82 15.81 -8.86
N ALA A 59 -21.15 15.79 -8.79
CA ALA A 59 -21.93 14.56 -8.64
C ALA A 59 -21.78 13.63 -9.85
N HIS A 60 -21.80 14.18 -11.07
CA HIS A 60 -21.56 13.39 -12.27
C HIS A 60 -20.16 12.76 -12.28
N LEU A 61 -19.13 13.54 -11.93
CA LEU A 61 -17.75 13.06 -11.83
C LEU A 61 -17.58 11.98 -10.75
N ALA A 62 -18.15 12.17 -9.56
CA ALA A 62 -18.10 11.18 -8.49
C ALA A 62 -18.64 9.81 -8.94
N LYS A 63 -19.71 9.83 -9.74
CA LYS A 63 -20.32 8.63 -10.31
C LYS A 63 -19.49 7.99 -11.42
N ILE A 64 -19.00 8.76 -12.40
CA ILE A 64 -18.30 8.19 -13.56
C ILE A 64 -16.81 7.87 -13.29
N ARG A 65 -16.22 8.44 -12.25
CA ARG A 65 -14.82 8.20 -11.84
C ARG A 65 -14.68 7.14 -10.75
N GLY A 66 -15.79 6.48 -10.38
CA GLY A 66 -15.78 5.36 -9.42
C GLY A 66 -15.54 5.79 -7.98
N CYS A 67 -15.73 7.07 -7.63
CA CYS A 67 -15.56 7.53 -6.25
C CYS A 67 -16.54 6.80 -5.31
N GLU A 68 -17.77 6.61 -5.78
CA GLU A 68 -18.83 5.89 -5.06
C GLU A 68 -18.57 4.37 -4.93
N ASP A 69 -17.67 3.82 -5.75
CA ASP A 69 -17.32 2.39 -5.72
C ASP A 69 -16.61 2.04 -4.41
N CYS A 70 -15.83 2.96 -3.86
CA CYS A 70 -15.14 2.79 -2.58
C CYS A 70 -15.79 3.58 -1.44
N HIS A 71 -16.26 4.81 -1.72
CA HIS A 71 -16.73 5.75 -0.70
C HIS A 71 -18.25 5.72 -0.47
N GLY A 72 -19.00 4.88 -1.18
CA GLY A 72 -20.45 4.83 -1.08
C GLY A 72 -21.14 5.98 -1.81
N THR A 73 -22.45 5.86 -2.02
CA THR A 73 -23.24 6.78 -2.86
C THR A 73 -23.38 8.18 -2.28
N ASN A 74 -23.23 8.32 -0.96
CA ASN A 74 -23.23 9.60 -0.26
C ASN A 74 -21.82 10.03 0.19
N LEU A 75 -20.76 9.36 -0.30
CA LEU A 75 -19.37 9.59 0.07
C LEU A 75 -19.07 9.43 1.58
N GLY A 76 -19.98 8.80 2.34
CA GLY A 76 -19.85 8.56 3.78
C GLY A 76 -18.96 7.38 4.16
N GLY A 77 -18.43 6.66 3.17
CA GLY A 77 -17.69 5.42 3.33
C GLY A 77 -18.60 4.19 3.25
N LYS A 78 -18.07 3.08 2.72
CA LYS A 78 -18.68 1.76 2.81
C LYS A 78 -17.62 0.69 2.98
N LEU A 79 -18.01 -0.47 3.50
CA LEU A 79 -17.16 -1.65 3.44
C LEU A 79 -17.02 -2.06 1.97
N MET A 80 -15.82 -1.89 1.42
CA MET A 80 -15.57 -2.20 0.01
C MET A 80 -15.61 -3.69 -0.28
N ILE A 81 -15.10 -4.49 0.66
CA ILE A 81 -15.02 -5.95 0.55
C ILE A 81 -15.44 -6.50 1.92
N ASP A 82 -16.57 -7.20 1.94
CA ASP A 82 -17.10 -7.91 3.10
C ASP A 82 -17.11 -9.41 2.78
N ASP A 83 -15.91 -9.98 2.68
CA ASP A 83 -15.72 -11.37 2.31
C ASP A 83 -14.59 -11.99 3.13
N ALA A 84 -14.85 -13.21 3.64
CA ALA A 84 -13.95 -13.91 4.56
C ALA A 84 -12.57 -14.23 3.95
N ILE A 85 -12.46 -14.31 2.61
CA ILE A 85 -11.19 -14.54 1.91
C ILE A 85 -10.25 -13.33 2.07
N PHE A 86 -10.80 -12.13 2.28
CA PHE A 86 -10.04 -10.90 2.48
C PHE A 86 -9.88 -10.51 3.96
N GLY A 87 -10.43 -11.32 4.88
CA GLY A 87 -10.40 -11.11 6.32
C GLY A 87 -11.60 -10.33 6.84
N THR A 88 -12.20 -10.80 7.93
CA THR A 88 -13.27 -10.09 8.65
C THR A 88 -12.69 -9.32 9.83
N ILE A 89 -13.21 -8.12 10.09
CA ILE A 89 -12.90 -7.32 11.29
C ILE A 89 -13.77 -7.80 12.45
#